data_AF-A0A2G8HV29-F1
#
_entry.id   AF-A0A2G8HV29-F1
#
_cell.length_a   1.000
_cell.length_b   1.000
_cell.length_c   1.000
_cell.angle_alpha   90.00
_cell.angle_beta   90.00
_cell.angle_gamma   90.00
#
_symmetry.space_group_name_H-M   'P 1'
#
loop_
_entity.id
_entity.type
_entity.pdbx_description
1 polymer ?
#
loop_
_entity_poly.entity_id
_entity_poly.type
_entity_poly.pdbx_seq_one_letter_code
_entity_poly.pdbx_strand_id
1 'polypeptide(L)'
;MKKLLLLATLLMSFANTSANINTPKPLEFYQDISCHEMTNLYSEDEFIRFAANEIITDLGKDICSKVQPLDSLEFGEEAKEGQVSAVQFGKLVESIHTLYTSEY
;
A
#
# COMPACT_ATOMS: atom_id res chain seq x y z
N MET A 1 -33.13 -41.42 -37.18
CA MET A 1 -33.18 -40.95 -35.77
C MET A 1 -31.81 -41.16 -35.14
N LYS A 2 -31.35 -40.21 -34.31
CA LYS A 2 -30.06 -40.19 -33.58
C LYS A 2 -28.86 -40.03 -34.53
N LYS A 3 -28.04 -38.98 -34.49
CA LYS A 3 -27.44 -38.34 -33.32
C LYS A 3 -27.11 -36.87 -33.64
N LEU A 4 -28.08 -35.98 -33.44
CA LEU A 4 -27.78 -34.63 -32.95
C LEU A 4 -27.34 -34.80 -31.50
N LEU A 5 -26.10 -34.46 -31.14
CA LEU A 5 -25.64 -34.14 -29.77
C LEU A 5 -24.10 -34.10 -29.69
N LEU A 6 -23.45 -33.20 -30.43
CA LEU A 6 -22.05 -32.85 -30.17
C LEU A 6 -21.85 -31.33 -30.39
N LEU A 7 -22.77 -30.54 -29.84
CA LEU A 7 -22.74 -29.08 -29.91
C LEU A 7 -23.05 -28.50 -28.51
N ALA A 8 -22.26 -28.86 -27.49
CA ALA A 8 -22.51 -28.37 -26.12
C ALA A 8 -21.27 -28.38 -25.19
N THR A 9 -20.06 -28.24 -25.72
CA THR A 9 -18.85 -28.09 -24.89
C THR A 9 -17.96 -26.97 -25.42
N LEU A 10 -18.51 -25.75 -25.42
CA LEU A 10 -17.78 -24.50 -25.64
C LEU A 10 -18.21 -23.46 -24.61
N LEU A 11 -18.50 -23.94 -23.39
CA LEU A 11 -18.94 -23.17 -22.23
C LEU A 11 -18.06 -23.50 -21.02
N MET A 12 -16.75 -23.37 -21.18
CA MET A 12 -15.82 -23.32 -20.05
C MET A 12 -14.69 -22.39 -20.43
N SER A 13 -14.87 -21.09 -20.25
CA SER A 13 -13.82 -20.09 -19.95
C SER A 13 -14.41 -18.68 -19.91
N PHE A 14 -15.49 -18.47 -19.16
CA PHE A 14 -15.60 -17.19 -18.47
C PHE A 14 -14.80 -17.40 -17.20
N ALA A 15 -13.49 -17.21 -17.30
CA ALA A 15 -12.70 -16.98 -16.12
C ALA A 15 -13.39 -15.83 -15.40
N ASN A 16 -13.88 -16.09 -14.19
CA ASN A 16 -14.25 -15.04 -13.26
C ASN A 16 -13.00 -14.19 -13.08
N THR A 17 -12.85 -13.14 -13.88
CA THR A 17 -12.00 -12.01 -13.53
C THR A 17 -12.71 -11.39 -12.35
N SER A 18 -12.44 -11.92 -11.15
CA SER A 18 -12.61 -11.18 -9.92
C SER A 18 -11.69 -9.98 -10.08
N ALA A 19 -12.22 -8.90 -10.67
CA ALA A 19 -11.60 -7.60 -10.55
C ALA A 19 -11.57 -7.34 -9.05
N ASN A 20 -10.43 -7.61 -8.42
CA ASN A 20 -10.17 -7.15 -7.07
C ASN A 20 -10.16 -5.63 -7.20
N ILE A 21 -11.32 -5.01 -7.01
CA ILE A 21 -11.44 -3.57 -7.04
C ILE A 21 -10.75 -3.12 -5.75
N ASN A 22 -9.43 -2.96 -5.84
CA ASN A 22 -8.61 -2.35 -4.81
C ASN A 22 -9.01 -0.88 -4.77
N THR A 23 -10.14 -0.60 -4.12
CA THR A 23 -10.56 0.77 -3.86
C THR A 23 -9.50 1.42 -2.99
N PRO A 24 -8.95 2.58 -3.41
CA PRO A 24 -8.02 3.34 -2.59
C PRO A 24 -8.63 3.57 -1.21
N LYS A 25 -7.86 3.24 -0.18
CA LYS A 25 -8.25 3.52 1.21
C LYS A 25 -8.08 5.03 1.50
N PRO A 26 -8.76 5.56 2.52
CA PRO A 26 -8.59 6.96 2.90
C PRO A 26 -7.17 7.25 3.41
N LEU A 27 -6.73 8.51 3.33
CA LEU A 27 -5.38 8.92 3.76
C LEU A 27 -5.08 8.52 5.20
N GLU A 28 -6.06 8.67 6.09
CA GLU A 28 -5.93 8.38 7.51
C GLU A 28 -5.54 6.91 7.73
N PHE A 29 -6.09 5.99 6.94
CA PHE A 29 -5.70 4.59 7.00
C PHE A 29 -4.20 4.43 6.73
N TYR A 30 -3.66 5.11 5.72
CA TYR A 30 -2.25 4.99 5.36
C TYR A 30 -1.31 5.68 6.35
N GLN A 31 -1.77 6.71 7.05
CA GLN A 31 -0.99 7.37 8.10
C GLN A 31 -0.92 6.53 9.38
N ASP A 32 -1.92 5.69 9.63
CA ASP A 32 -2.03 4.86 10.85
C ASP A 32 -1.37 3.48 10.73
N ILE A 33 -0.95 3.05 9.53
CA ILE A 33 -0.21 1.79 9.39
C ILE A 33 1.27 1.93 9.73
N SER A 34 1.89 0.83 10.15
CA SER A 34 3.32 0.81 10.48
C SER A 34 4.21 1.14 9.28
N CYS A 35 5.41 1.68 9.53
CA CYS A 35 6.42 1.88 8.48
C CYS A 35 6.71 0.59 7.69
N HIS A 36 6.77 -0.56 8.36
CA HIS A 36 7.02 -1.84 7.70
C HIS A 36 5.91 -2.23 6.72
N GLU A 37 4.66 -1.96 7.07
CA GLU A 37 3.54 -2.19 6.16
C GLU A 37 3.57 -1.20 4.99
N MET A 38 3.83 0.09 5.26
CA MET A 38 3.93 1.13 4.23
C MET A 38 5.08 0.91 3.25
N THR A 39 6.15 0.23 3.69
CA THR A 39 7.33 -0.09 2.86
C THR A 39 7.27 -1.50 2.26
N ASN A 40 6.10 -2.15 2.27
CA ASN A 40 5.91 -3.47 1.69
C ASN A 40 5.76 -3.44 0.16
N LEU A 41 6.86 -3.70 -0.56
CA LEU A 41 6.89 -3.80 -2.03
C LEU A 41 5.99 -4.90 -2.63
N TYR A 42 5.53 -5.85 -1.80
CA TYR A 42 4.68 -6.98 -2.22
C TYR A 42 3.24 -6.84 -1.74
N SER A 43 2.85 -5.67 -1.23
CA SER A 43 1.47 -5.42 -0.79
C SER A 43 0.47 -5.63 -1.94
N GLU A 44 -0.73 -6.14 -1.63
CA GLU A 44 -1.83 -6.19 -2.59
C GLU A 44 -2.37 -4.78 -2.91
N ASP A 45 -2.14 -3.83 -2.00
CA ASP A 45 -2.53 -2.44 -2.13
C ASP A 45 -1.57 -1.67 -3.05
N GLU A 46 -2.11 -1.05 -4.10
CA GLU A 46 -1.31 -0.36 -5.11
C GLU A 46 -0.61 0.88 -4.57
N PHE A 47 -1.29 1.64 -3.70
CA PHE A 47 -0.69 2.82 -3.10
C PHE A 47 0.48 2.43 -2.20
N ILE A 48 0.35 1.36 -1.40
CA ILE A 48 1.44 0.87 -0.55
C ILE A 48 2.65 0.47 -1.40
N ARG A 49 2.45 -0.22 -2.53
CA ARG A 49 3.57 -0.56 -3.43
C ARG A 49 4.22 0.70 -4.04
N PHE A 50 3.43 1.68 -4.44
CA PHE A 50 3.93 2.95 -4.95
C PHE A 50 4.76 3.68 -3.89
N ALA A 51 4.18 3.89 -2.71
CA ALA A 51 4.83 4.55 -1.58
C ALA A 51 6.10 3.81 -1.13
N ALA A 52 6.07 2.48 -1.08
CA ALA A 52 7.23 1.66 -0.76
C ALA A 52 8.40 1.91 -1.73
N ASN A 53 8.13 2.02 -3.03
CA ASN A 53 9.16 2.34 -4.03
C ASN A 53 9.74 3.74 -3.82
N GLU A 54 8.90 4.76 -3.64
CA GLU A 54 9.35 6.13 -3.42
C GLU A 54 10.19 6.24 -2.14
N ILE A 55 9.67 5.73 -1.02
CA ILE A 55 10.34 5.80 0.29
C ILE A 55 11.67 5.06 0.27
N ILE A 56 11.72 3.84 -0.27
CA ILE A 56 12.96 3.03 -0.27
C ILE A 56 14.00 3.62 -1.22
N THR A 57 13.57 4.19 -2.35
CA THR A 57 14.49 4.80 -3.32
C THR A 57 15.17 6.02 -2.73
N ASP A 58 14.41 6.87 -2.03
CA ASP A 58 14.92 8.15 -1.52
C ASP A 58 15.59 8.02 -0.15
N LEU A 59 15.04 7.21 0.75
CA LEU A 59 15.47 7.12 2.15
C LEU A 59 16.21 5.82 2.50
N GLY A 60 16.16 4.83 1.60
CA GLY A 60 16.83 3.54 1.77
C GLY A 60 15.99 2.47 2.47
N LYS A 61 16.39 1.21 2.27
CA LYS A 61 15.69 0.01 2.80
C LYS A 61 15.66 -0.08 4.33
N ASP A 62 16.54 0.63 5.02
CA ASP A 62 16.68 0.58 6.48
C ASP A 62 15.84 1.65 7.20
N ILE A 63 15.08 2.48 6.48
CA ILE A 63 14.39 3.65 7.02
C ILE A 63 13.52 3.33 8.23
N CYS A 64 12.82 2.20 8.24
CA CYS A 64 11.95 1.83 9.37
C CYS A 64 12.70 1.57 10.68
N SER A 65 14.02 1.36 10.65
CA SER A 65 14.83 1.30 11.89
C SER A 65 15.06 2.68 12.53
N LYS A 66 14.84 3.76 11.77
CA LYS A 66 15.01 5.15 12.18
C LYS A 66 13.68 5.83 12.47
N VAL A 67 12.56 5.28 11.98
CA VAL A 67 11.21 5.78 12.24
C VAL A 67 10.78 5.34 13.64
N GLN A 68 10.32 6.29 14.45
CA GLN A 68 9.74 6.00 15.75
C GLN A 68 8.42 5.22 15.61
N PRO A 69 8.11 4.32 16.56
CA PRO A 69 6.82 3.65 16.57
C PRO A 69 5.69 4.67 16.76
N LEU A 70 4.51 4.40 16.18
CA LEU A 70 3.33 5.27 16.28
C LEU A 70 2.94 5.56 17.74
N ASP A 71 3.08 4.56 18.62
CA ASP A 71 2.79 4.67 20.05
C ASP A 71 3.60 5.79 20.74
N SER A 72 4.74 6.21 20.17
CA SER A 72 5.53 7.32 20.70
C SER A 72 4.78 8.65 20.73
N LEU A 73 3.76 8.81 19.86
CA LEU A 73 2.87 9.98 19.82
C LEU A 73 2.00 10.08 21.07
N GLU A 74 1.53 8.95 21.59
CA GLU A 74 0.66 8.91 22.77
C GLU A 74 1.39 9.37 24.03
N PHE A 75 2.68 9.06 24.11
CA PHE A 75 3.54 9.40 25.24
C PHE A 75 4.26 10.74 25.07
N GLY A 76 4.06 11.43 23.95
CA GLY A 76 4.71 12.71 23.66
C GLY A 76 6.24 12.60 23.56
N GLU A 77 6.75 11.44 23.11
CA GLU A 77 8.18 11.23 22.97
C GLU A 77 8.72 12.02 21.77
N GLU A 78 9.73 12.85 22.01
CA GLU A 78 10.44 13.56 20.95
C GLU A 78 11.38 12.63 20.19
N ALA A 79 11.55 12.86 18.88
CA ALA A 79 12.53 12.14 18.08
C ALA A 79 13.96 12.51 18.51
N LYS A 80 14.79 11.48 18.71
CA LYS A 80 16.22 11.67 18.96
C LYS A 80 16.93 12.08 17.66
N GLU A 81 18.13 12.64 17.81
CA GLU A 81 18.99 12.95 16.67
C GLU A 81 19.19 11.71 15.78
N GLY A 82 18.96 11.87 14.48
CA GLY A 82 19.04 10.78 13.50
C GLY A 82 17.79 9.88 13.40
N GLN A 83 16.76 10.12 14.20
CA GLN A 83 15.45 9.46 14.07
C GLN A 83 14.47 10.30 13.26
N VAL A 84 13.48 9.64 12.69
CA VAL A 84 12.32 10.24 12.05
C VAL A 84 11.15 10.06 13.00
N SER A 85 10.51 11.15 13.40
CA SER A 85 9.33 11.06 14.26
C SER A 85 8.15 10.43 13.51
N ALA A 86 7.24 9.81 14.24
CA ALA A 86 6.00 9.27 13.66
C ALA A 86 5.21 10.37 12.92
N VAL A 87 5.21 11.62 13.42
CA VAL A 87 4.59 12.77 12.72
C VAL A 87 5.27 13.08 11.39
N GLN A 88 6.61 13.09 11.36
CA GLN A 88 7.37 13.36 10.13
C GLN A 88 7.11 12.28 9.08
N PHE A 89 7.07 11.01 9.51
CA PHE A 89 6.75 9.90 8.63
C PHE A 89 5.31 9.99 8.10
N GLY A 90 4.32 10.31 8.95
CA GLY A 90 2.93 10.50 8.53
C GLY A 90 2.75 11.64 7.50
N LYS A 91 3.52 12.73 7.62
CA LYS A 91 3.54 13.83 6.63
C LYS A 91 4.19 13.43 5.31
N LEU A 92 5.21 12.58 5.35
CA LEU A 92 5.79 12.00 4.14
C LEU A 92 4.75 11.16 3.41
N VAL A 93 4.04 10.28 4.13
CA VAL A 93 2.95 9.46 3.57
C VAL A 93 1.87 10.34 2.94
N GLU A 94 1.43 11.40 3.62
CA GLU A 94 0.47 12.37 3.08
C GLU A 94 0.96 13.04 1.78
N SER A 95 2.23 13.41 1.74
CA SER A 95 2.83 14.04 0.56
C SER A 95 2.85 13.07 -0.63
N ILE A 96 3.24 11.81 -0.39
CA ILE A 96 3.26 10.75 -1.40
C ILE A 96 1.83 10.41 -1.86
N HIS A 97 0.87 10.37 -0.93
CA HIS A 97 -0.54 10.15 -1.26
C HIS A 97 -1.11 11.27 -2.13
N THR A 98 -0.77 12.52 -1.80
CA THR A 98 -1.16 13.68 -2.61
C THR A 98 -0.57 13.57 -4.02
N LEU A 99 0.71 13.20 -4.14
CA LEU A 99 1.33 12.96 -5.43
C LEU A 99 0.61 11.85 -6.21
N TYR A 100 0.43 10.69 -5.59
CA TYR A 100 -0.24 9.54 -6.19
C TYR A 100 -1.64 9.89 -6.71
N THR A 101 -2.45 10.57 -5.90
CA THR A 101 -3.81 10.96 -6.28
C THR A 101 -3.90 12.14 -7.24
N SER A 102 -2.82 12.91 -7.43
CA SER A 102 -2.79 14.04 -8.37
C SER A 102 -2.49 13.62 -9.82
N GLU A 103 -1.89 12.44 -10.01
CA GLU A 103 -1.59 11.87 -11.33
C GLU A 103 -2.78 11.12 -11.95
N TYR A 104 -3.87 10.94 -11.20
CA TYR A 104 -5.12 10.29 -11.62
C TYR A 104 -6.32 11.24 -11.52
#